data_AF-D5XCV6-F1
#
_entry.id   AF-D5XCV6-F1
#
_cell.length_a   1.000
_cell.length_b   1.000
_cell.length_c   1.000
_cell.angle_alpha   90.00
_cell.angle_beta   90.00
_cell.angle_gamma   90.00
#
_symmetry.space_group_name_H-M   'P 1'
#
loop_
_entity.id
_entity.type
_entity.pdbx_description
1 polymer ?
#
loop_
_entity_poly.entity_id
_entity_poly.type
_entity_poly.pdbx_seq_one_letter_code
_entity_poly.pdbx_strand_id
1 'polypeptide(L)'
;MIISDAQIKSLLQTYARQDARYSARKAKDEREKKAMVNDNSLVSDTARAFQMAKNLIKEMPDIREERLKGIQNQVMTGTYEISDDEIAEKMIGRSLVDKLV
;
A
#
# COMPACT_ATOMS: atom_id res chain seq x y z
N MET A 1 -1.40 -18.11 3.12
CA MET A 1 -1.63 -16.68 2.80
C MET A 1 -0.28 -16.01 2.62
N ILE A 2 0.20 -15.83 1.40
CA ILE A 2 1.50 -15.18 1.12
C ILE A 2 1.24 -14.13 0.03
N ILE A 3 1.15 -12.86 0.44
CA ILE A 3 1.30 -11.74 -0.50
C ILE A 3 2.81 -11.68 -0.77
N SER A 4 3.24 -11.85 -2.02
CA SER A 4 4.67 -11.92 -2.33
C SER A 4 5.29 -10.53 -2.36
N ASP A 5 6.56 -10.42 -1.97
CA ASP A 5 7.31 -9.15 -2.00
C ASP A 5 7.33 -8.50 -3.38
N ALA A 6 7.26 -9.33 -4.43
CA ALA A 6 7.14 -8.88 -5.82
C ALA A 6 5.82 -8.13 -6.05
N GLN A 7 4.72 -8.58 -5.44
CA GLN A 7 3.41 -7.93 -5.54
C GLN A 7 3.37 -6.60 -4.81
N ILE A 8 4.03 -6.52 -3.65
CA ILE A 8 4.17 -5.28 -2.90
C ILE A 8 5.01 -4.29 -3.70
N LYS A 9 6.10 -4.75 -4.34
CA LYS A 9 6.97 -3.91 -5.17
C LYS A 9 6.25 -3.36 -6.41
N SER A 10 5.45 -4.17 -7.11
CA SER A 10 4.69 -3.70 -8.28
C SER A 10 3.63 -2.68 -7.88
N LEU A 11 2.91 -2.93 -6.78
CA LEU A 11 1.96 -1.98 -6.21
C LEU A 11 2.65 -0.65 -5.85
N LEU A 12 3.79 -0.72 -5.15
CA LEU A 12 4.61 0.45 -4.82
C LEU A 12 5.01 1.25 -6.08
N GLN A 13 5.42 0.55 -7.13
CA GLN A 13 5.83 1.17 -8.39
C GLN A 13 4.65 1.82 -9.11
N THR A 14 3.46 1.23 -9.06
CA THR A 14 2.24 1.82 -9.64
C THR A 14 1.83 3.09 -8.92
N TYR A 15 1.85 3.12 -7.58
CA TYR A 15 1.56 4.32 -6.79
C TYR A 15 2.58 5.44 -7.07
N ALA A 16 3.88 5.14 -7.05
CA ALA A 16 4.92 6.13 -7.38
C ALA A 16 4.78 6.68 -8.81
N ARG A 17 4.40 5.83 -9.78
CA ARG A 17 4.11 6.25 -11.16
C ARG A 17 2.83 7.07 -11.28
N GLN A 18 1.81 6.77 -10.47
CA GLN A 18 0.56 7.50 -10.45
C GLN A 18 0.75 8.91 -9.89
N ASP A 19 1.52 9.06 -8.81
CA ASP A 19 1.93 10.36 -8.26
C ASP A 19 2.73 11.17 -9.28
N ALA A 20 3.68 10.53 -9.98
CA ALA A 20 4.46 11.17 -11.04
C ALA A 20 3.59 11.59 -12.24
N ARG A 21 2.55 10.83 -12.58
CA ARG A 21 1.60 11.17 -13.68
C ARG A 21 0.59 12.24 -13.27
N TYR A 22 0.12 12.24 -12.03
CA TYR A 22 -0.74 13.27 -11.47
C TYR A 22 0.00 14.61 -11.38
N SER A 23 1.23 14.59 -10.86
CA SER A 23 2.12 15.76 -10.85
C SER A 23 2.54 16.20 -12.25
N ALA A 24 2.73 15.29 -13.23
CA ALA A 24 3.00 15.66 -14.62
C ALA A 24 1.79 16.25 -15.37
N ARG A 25 0.57 15.78 -15.10
CA ARG A 25 -0.67 16.38 -15.65
C ARG A 25 -0.92 17.76 -15.06
N LYS A 26 -0.75 17.91 -13.75
CA LYS A 26 -0.83 19.22 -13.06
C LYS A 26 0.29 20.16 -13.50
N ALA A 27 1.49 19.64 -13.73
CA ALA A 27 2.62 20.40 -14.27
C ALA A 27 2.45 20.75 -15.76
N LYS A 28 1.65 20.04 -16.56
CA LYS A 28 1.38 20.42 -17.96
C LYS A 28 0.43 21.63 -18.04
N ASP A 29 -0.53 21.72 -17.12
CA ASP A 29 -1.37 22.92 -16.91
C ASP A 29 -0.57 24.10 -16.32
N GLU A 30 0.45 23.84 -15.47
CA GLU A 30 1.28 24.89 -14.87
C GLU A 30 2.52 25.29 -15.70
N ARG A 31 3.00 24.46 -16.63
CA ARG A 31 4.19 24.73 -17.48
C ARG A 31 3.97 25.83 -18.52
N GLU A 32 2.74 26.14 -18.91
CA GLU A 32 2.45 27.37 -19.67
C GLU A 32 2.65 28.63 -18.81
N LYS A 33 2.65 28.53 -17.46
CA LYS A 33 2.84 29.66 -16.54
C LYS A 33 4.21 29.72 -15.84
N LYS A 34 5.00 28.64 -15.84
CA LYS A 34 6.27 28.54 -15.09
C LYS A 34 7.43 27.97 -15.92
N ALA A 35 7.76 28.60 -17.04
CA ALA A 35 9.12 28.48 -17.63
C ALA A 35 10.19 29.23 -16.78
N MET A 36 9.76 29.91 -15.72
CA MET A 36 10.56 30.69 -14.77
C MET A 36 10.42 30.06 -13.39
N VAL A 37 11.50 29.97 -12.62
CA VAL A 37 11.58 29.51 -11.22
C VAL A 37 11.88 28.02 -11.02
N ASN A 38 13.15 27.71 -11.28
CA ASN A 38 14.11 27.09 -10.37
C ASN A 38 13.84 25.68 -9.83
N ASP A 39 14.68 24.78 -10.35
CA ASP A 39 15.01 23.44 -9.89
C ASP A 39 15.42 23.47 -8.40
N ASN A 40 14.53 23.00 -7.52
CA ASN A 40 14.83 22.84 -6.09
C ASN A 40 14.27 21.50 -5.62
N SER A 41 15.17 20.58 -5.28
CA SER A 41 14.88 19.25 -4.75
C SER A 41 14.37 19.30 -3.30
N LEU A 42 13.21 19.92 -3.09
CA LEU A 42 12.50 19.81 -1.83
C LEU A 42 11.79 18.45 -1.80
N VAL A 43 12.27 17.54 -0.95
CA VAL A 43 11.58 16.28 -0.66
C VAL A 43 10.16 16.64 -0.21
N SER A 44 9.17 16.31 -1.04
CA SER A 44 7.75 16.50 -0.75
C SER A 44 7.40 15.88 0.62
N ASP A 45 6.50 16.52 1.37
CA ASP A 45 6.01 16.00 2.66
C ASP A 45 5.47 14.57 2.54
N THR A 46 4.89 14.23 1.39
CA THR A 46 4.43 12.87 1.05
C THR A 46 5.57 11.85 1.01
N ALA A 47 6.73 12.23 0.46
CA ALA A 47 7.91 11.36 0.39
C ALA A 47 8.54 11.14 1.78
N ARG A 48 8.49 12.15 2.65
CA ARG A 48 8.93 12.02 4.05
C ARG A 48 8.02 11.09 4.84
N ALA A 49 6.71 11.28 4.74
CA ALA A 49 5.72 10.39 5.38
C ALA A 49 5.86 8.94 4.90
N PHE A 50 6.10 8.75 3.60
CA PHE A 50 6.34 7.43 3.01
C PHE A 50 7.60 6.76 3.58
N GLN A 51 8.72 7.48 3.65
CA GLN A 51 9.98 6.93 4.19
C GLN A 51 9.83 6.55 5.67
N MET A 52 9.10 7.34 6.44
CA MET A 52 8.79 7.04 7.84
C MET A 52 7.92 5.78 7.96
N ALA A 53 6.84 5.67 7.19
CA ALA A 53 5.98 4.48 7.17
C ALA A 53 6.75 3.22 6.76
N LYS A 54 7.65 3.32 5.77
CA LYS A 54 8.49 2.21 5.33
C LYS A 54 9.44 1.72 6.42
N ASN A 55 10.04 2.64 7.18
CA ASN A 55 10.92 2.30 8.29
C ASN A 55 10.14 1.64 9.43
N LEU A 56 8.98 2.19 9.78
CA LEU A 56 8.09 1.60 10.79
C LEU A 56 7.69 0.17 10.42
N ILE A 57 7.30 -0.08 9.17
CA ILE A 57 6.94 -1.43 8.70
C ILE A 57 8.12 -2.41 8.85
N LYS A 58 9.36 -1.96 8.63
CA LYS A 58 10.56 -2.80 8.79
C LYS A 58 10.89 -3.11 10.25
N GLU A 59 10.56 -2.20 11.16
CA GLU A 59 10.80 -2.38 12.60
C GLU A 59 9.71 -3.22 13.27
N MET A 60 8.54 -3.35 12.62
CA MET A 60 7.47 -4.20 13.12
C MET A 60 7.89 -5.68 13.10
N PRO A 61 7.48 -6.46 14.10
CA PRO A 61 7.75 -7.89 14.14
C PRO A 61 7.02 -8.59 12.98
N ASP A 62 7.69 -9.57 12.37
CA ASP A 62 7.14 -10.39 11.30
C ASP A 62 5.82 -11.07 11.70
N ILE A 63 5.68 -11.43 12.98
CA ILE A 63 4.48 -12.08 13.53
C ILE A 63 3.87 -11.19 14.61
N ARG A 64 2.57 -10.91 14.45
CA ARG A 64 1.75 -10.24 15.47
C ARG A 64 1.11 -11.28 16.42
N GLU A 65 1.90 -11.72 17.38
CA GLU A 65 1.52 -12.74 18.39
C GLU A 65 0.19 -12.43 19.09
N GLU A 66 -0.07 -11.17 19.42
CA GLU A 66 -1.31 -10.73 20.06
C GLU A 66 -2.56 -11.04 19.20
N ARG A 67 -2.52 -10.71 17.91
CA ARG A 67 -3.61 -11.04 16.97
C ARG A 67 -3.75 -12.53 16.75
N LEU A 68 -2.63 -13.24 16.64
CA LEU A 68 -2.63 -14.69 16.41
C LEU A 68 -3.33 -15.41 17.57
N LYS A 69 -2.98 -15.08 18.81
CA LYS A 69 -3.61 -15.65 20.01
C LYS A 69 -5.11 -15.33 20.07
N GLY A 70 -5.51 -14.10 19.72
CA GLY A 70 -6.92 -13.72 19.65
C GLY A 70 -7.72 -14.61 18.69
N ILE A 71 -7.20 -14.82 17.49
CA ILE A 71 -7.83 -15.67 16.48
C ILE A 71 -7.84 -17.14 16.92
N GLN A 72 -6.72 -17.66 17.45
CA GLN A 72 -6.64 -19.03 17.98
C GLN A 72 -7.71 -19.28 19.04
N ASN A 73 -7.89 -18.34 19.97
CA ASN A 73 -8.92 -18.43 20.99
C ASN A 73 -10.32 -18.49 20.37
N GLN A 74 -10.64 -17.59 19.43
CA GLN A 74 -11.94 -17.58 18.76
C GLN A 74 -12.23 -18.89 18.02
N VAL A 75 -11.21 -19.48 17.39
CA VAL A 75 -11.33 -20.77 16.72
C VAL A 75 -11.56 -21.89 17.74
N MET A 76 -10.80 -21.91 18.84
CA MET A 76 -10.96 -22.91 19.90
C MET A 76 -12.32 -22.83 20.61
N THR A 77 -12.85 -21.62 20.81
CA THR A 77 -14.16 -21.40 21.43
C THR A 77 -15.33 -21.56 20.45
N GLY A 78 -15.05 -21.80 19.17
CA GLY A 78 -16.07 -21.92 18.12
C GLY A 78 -16.80 -20.60 17.82
N THR A 79 -16.27 -19.46 18.28
CA THR A 79 -16.84 -18.12 18.05
C THR A 79 -16.19 -17.41 16.86
N TYR A 80 -15.44 -18.14 16.05
CA TYR A 80 -14.85 -17.64 14.83
C TYR A 80 -15.86 -17.78 13.70
N GLU A 81 -16.65 -16.74 13.49
CA GLU A 81 -17.64 -16.67 12.43
C GLU A 81 -17.16 -15.71 11.35
N ILE A 82 -17.15 -16.19 10.11
CA ILE A 82 -16.88 -15.39 8.91
C ILE A 82 -18.09 -15.54 7.99
N SER A 83 -18.54 -14.42 7.44
CA SER A 83 -19.60 -14.41 6.43
C SER A 83 -19.10 -14.85 5.05
N ASP A 84 -19.98 -15.44 4.25
CA ASP A 84 -19.67 -15.83 2.86
C ASP A 84 -19.20 -14.62 2.02
N ASP A 85 -19.76 -13.44 2.30
CA ASP A 85 -19.41 -12.18 1.65
C ASP A 85 -17.94 -11.78 1.95
N GLU A 86 -17.49 -11.90 3.20
CA GLU A 86 -16.10 -11.63 3.57
C GLU A 86 -15.13 -12.59 2.87
N ILE A 87 -15.51 -13.85 2.71
CA ILE A 87 -14.70 -14.84 1.99
C ILE A 87 -14.60 -14.46 0.51
N ALA A 88 -15.75 -14.17 -0.13
CA ALA A 88 -15.81 -13.77 -1.53
C ALA A 88 -15.00 -12.49 -1.80
N GLU A 89 -15.08 -11.50 -0.91
CA GLU A 89 -14.30 -10.27 -1.00
C GLU A 89 -12.79 -10.56 -1.01
N LYS A 90 -12.31 -11.42 -0.09
CA LYS A 90 -10.89 -11.81 -0.06
C LYS A 90 -10.45 -12.58 -1.30
N MET A 91 -11.30 -13.47 -1.81
CA MET A 91 -11.02 -14.23 -3.04
C MET A 91 -10.90 -13.31 -4.26
N ILE A 92 -11.88 -12.43 -4.46
CA ILE A 92 -11.90 -11.49 -5.59
C ILE A 92 -10.75 -10.50 -5.47
N GLY A 93 -10.57 -9.90 -4.29
CA GLY A 93 -9.48 -8.96 -4.03
C GLY A 93 -8.12 -9.58 -4.35
N ARG A 94 -7.90 -10.84 -3.99
CA ARG A 94 -6.68 -11.56 -4.33
C ARG A 94 -6.53 -11.78 -5.84
N SER A 95 -7.59 -12.24 -6.52
CA SER A 95 -7.57 -12.46 -7.97
C SER A 95 -7.25 -11.19 -8.75
N LEU A 96 -7.74 -10.04 -8.30
CA LEU A 96 -7.44 -8.74 -8.90
C LEU A 96 -5.96 -8.38 -8.75
N VAL A 97 -5.40 -8.51 -7.54
CA VAL A 97 -3.98 -8.23 -7.28
C VAL A 97 -3.08 -9.16 -8.11
N ASP A 98 -3.41 -10.46 -8.19
CA ASP A 98 -2.66 -11.42 -8.98
C ASP A 98 -2.64 -11.10 -10.48
N LYS A 99 -3.67 -10.42 -11.01
CA LYS A 99 -3.71 -9.92 -12.41
C LYS A 99 -2.96 -8.61 -12.63
N LEU A 100 -2.73 -7.83 -11.57
CA LEU A 100 -2.10 -6.50 -11.62
C LEU A 100 -0.58 -6.56 -11.51
N VAL A 101 -0.03 -7.71 -11.10
CA VAL A 101 1.40 -7.95 -10.86
C VAL A 101 1.97 -8.76 -12.01
#